data_AF-A0A1Y6A6F9-F1
#
_entry.id   AF-A0A1Y6A6F9-F1
#
_cell.length_a   1.000
_cell.length_b   1.000
_cell.length_c   1.000
_cell.angle_alpha   90.00
_cell.angle_beta   90.00
_cell.angle_gamma   90.00
#
_symmetry.space_group_name_H-M   'P 1'
#
loop_
_entity.id
_entity.type
_entity.pdbx_description
1 polymer ?
#
loop_
_entity_poly.entity_id
_entity_poly.type
_entity_poly.pdbx_seq_one_letter_code
_entity_poly.pdbx_strand_id
1 'polypeptide(L)'
;MPLKNYGVLKGTVIQSKIGKGKTPHYQVHLQDEAGVDYRIAINVKSQSYPSEVLYFASDNIHSEAIHILPTLPFGFTEVKNNEPKVALDYVRGKLFDSKQMIPLPAEKAGVDNDLNEKIERYIKRAIEEKAIIYAFGERWGPEENTPDSYFHFEPGNGIHDIHMNQGNVEKWKGDNGIWQDGGILIHFEKKEEWIGIFLAFQSQSWCTDEEGHARVPVEHCDYKRDN
;
A
#
# COMPACT_ATOMS: atom_id res chain seq x y z
N MET A 1 -0.04 -17.58 -5.42
CA MET A 1 -0.19 -17.97 -4.01
C MET A 1 -0.27 -16.68 -3.22
N PRO A 2 -1.01 -16.64 -2.10
CA PRO A 2 -1.04 -15.47 -1.22
C PRO A 2 0.39 -14.99 -0.94
N LEU A 3 0.52 -13.71 -0.58
CA LEU A 3 1.81 -13.07 -0.34
C LEU A 3 2.62 -13.89 0.67
N LYS A 4 3.90 -14.14 0.36
CA LYS A 4 4.75 -15.03 1.16
C LYS A 4 5.37 -14.30 2.34
N ASN A 5 5.80 -13.06 2.11
CA ASN A 5 6.51 -12.26 3.10
C ASN A 5 5.69 -11.00 3.46
N TYR A 6 4.42 -11.17 3.82
CA TYR A 6 3.55 -10.06 4.21
C TYR A 6 3.97 -9.47 5.56
N GLY A 7 3.92 -8.14 5.68
CA GLY A 7 4.17 -7.47 6.94
C GLY A 7 4.10 -5.96 6.84
N VAL A 8 4.62 -5.30 7.88
CA VAL A 8 4.71 -3.84 7.95
C VAL A 8 6.16 -3.38 7.96
N LEU A 9 6.46 -2.38 7.13
CA LEU A 9 7.70 -1.63 7.18
C LEU A 9 7.47 -0.31 7.91
N LYS A 10 8.16 -0.12 9.04
CA LYS A 10 8.16 1.11 9.83
C LYS A 10 9.45 1.90 9.58
N GLY A 11 9.34 3.14 9.12
CA GLY A 11 10.50 3.97 8.79
C GLY A 11 10.19 5.45 8.64
N THR A 12 11.24 6.26 8.50
CA THR A 12 11.12 7.70 8.17
C THR A 12 11.45 7.92 6.70
N VAL A 13 10.72 8.81 6.04
CA VAL A 13 10.96 9.12 4.62
C VAL A 13 12.18 10.00 4.44
N ILE A 14 13.06 9.62 3.51
CA ILE A 14 14.22 10.39 3.09
C ILE A 14 13.93 11.18 1.81
N GLN A 15 13.39 10.50 0.79
CA GLN A 15 13.13 11.07 -0.54
C GLN A 15 12.11 10.21 -1.29
N SER A 16 11.60 10.74 -2.40
CA SER A 16 10.71 10.00 -3.29
C SER A 16 10.99 10.29 -4.77
N LYS A 17 10.48 9.41 -5.64
CA LYS A 17 10.51 9.56 -7.10
C LYS A 17 9.15 9.23 -7.69
N ILE A 18 8.65 10.13 -8.53
CA ILE A 18 7.42 9.97 -9.32
C ILE A 18 7.51 8.71 -10.19
N GLY A 19 6.42 7.95 -10.28
CA GLY A 19 6.33 6.77 -11.13
C GLY A 19 6.22 7.13 -12.60
N LYS A 20 7.18 6.66 -13.41
CA LYS A 20 7.25 6.88 -14.87
C LYS A 20 7.46 5.57 -15.64
N GLY A 21 7.14 5.57 -16.93
CA GLY A 21 7.40 4.44 -17.83
C GLY A 21 6.21 3.50 -18.04
N LYS A 22 6.49 2.26 -18.46
CA LYS A 22 5.44 1.29 -18.88
C LYS A 22 4.67 0.69 -17.70
N THR A 23 5.36 0.38 -16.60
CA THR A 23 4.80 -0.15 -15.35
C THR A 23 5.20 0.81 -14.21
N PRO A 24 4.64 2.04 -14.20
CA PRO A 24 5.06 3.07 -13.28
C PRO A 24 4.69 2.67 -11.85
N HIS A 25 5.66 2.85 -10.95
CA HIS A 25 5.46 2.76 -9.51
C HIS A 25 6.01 4.04 -8.89
N TYR A 26 5.26 4.64 -7.97
CA TYR A 26 5.77 5.72 -7.13
C TYR A 26 6.75 5.11 -6.13
N GLN A 27 7.95 5.66 -6.05
CA GLN A 27 9.04 5.09 -5.24
C GLN A 27 9.31 6.00 -4.06
N VAL A 28 9.43 5.41 -2.86
CA VAL A 28 9.81 6.16 -1.66
C VAL A 28 10.96 5.45 -0.97
N HIS A 29 11.99 6.22 -0.63
CA HIS A 29 13.12 5.78 0.16
C HIS A 29 12.82 6.02 1.64
N LEU A 30 12.76 4.94 2.40
CA LEU A 30 12.63 4.94 3.85
C LEU A 30 13.95 4.55 4.50
N GLN A 31 14.18 5.05 5.70
CA GLN A 31 15.27 4.60 6.57
C GLN A 31 14.71 4.26 7.96
N ASP A 32 15.21 3.18 8.54
CA ASP A 32 14.92 2.81 9.93
C ASP A 32 15.81 3.58 10.92
N GLU A 33 15.61 3.40 12.23
CA GLU A 33 16.44 4.09 13.25
C GLU A 33 17.89 3.60 13.31
N ALA A 34 18.18 2.41 12.78
CA ALA A 34 19.53 1.86 12.70
C ALA A 34 20.29 2.32 11.44
N GLY A 35 19.64 3.09 10.55
CA GLY A 35 20.23 3.55 9.29
C GLY A 35 20.09 2.55 8.14
N VAL A 36 19.28 1.49 8.29
CA VAL A 36 18.99 0.55 7.21
C VAL A 36 18.03 1.19 6.22
N ASP A 37 18.42 1.16 4.96
CA ASP A 37 17.64 1.72 3.86
C ASP A 37 16.65 0.70 3.29
N TYR A 38 15.48 1.21 2.92
CA TYR A 38 14.41 0.46 2.29
C TYR A 38 13.75 1.29 1.20
N ARG A 39 13.19 0.61 0.20
CA ARG A 39 12.30 1.23 -0.79
C ARG A 39 10.89 0.69 -0.61
N ILE A 40 9.90 1.57 -0.71
CA ILE A 40 8.52 1.14 -0.96
C ILE A 40 8.15 1.46 -2.41
N ALA A 41 7.58 0.48 -3.10
CA ALA A 41 7.17 0.58 -4.50
C ALA A 41 5.64 0.53 -4.58
N ILE A 42 5.04 1.66 -4.93
CA ILE A 42 3.58 1.85 -4.87
C ILE A 42 3.01 1.84 -6.29
N ASN A 43 2.06 0.96 -6.58
CA ASN A 43 1.42 0.88 -7.88
C ASN A 43 0.62 2.16 -8.19
N VAL A 44 0.94 2.81 -9.30
CA VAL A 44 0.16 3.96 -9.80
C VAL A 44 -0.59 3.66 -11.10
N LYS A 45 -0.43 2.44 -11.64
CA LYS A 45 -1.10 1.98 -12.85
C LYS A 45 -1.35 0.48 -12.82
N SER A 46 -2.57 0.06 -13.17
CA SER A 46 -2.89 -1.34 -13.39
C SER A 46 -2.36 -1.85 -14.73
N GLN A 47 -1.98 -3.13 -14.77
CA GLN A 47 -1.64 -3.83 -16.01
C GLN A 47 -2.88 -4.30 -16.79
N SER A 48 -4.06 -4.27 -16.17
CA SER A 48 -5.35 -4.58 -16.77
C SER A 48 -6.13 -3.30 -17.09
N TYR A 49 -7.15 -3.41 -17.95
CA TYR A 49 -8.10 -2.32 -18.17
C TYR A 49 -9.28 -2.42 -17.18
N PRO A 50 -9.77 -1.31 -16.60
CA PRO A 50 -9.21 0.04 -16.70
C PRO A 50 -7.87 0.18 -15.96
N SER A 51 -6.98 1.03 -16.48
CA SER A 51 -5.60 1.14 -15.98
C SER A 51 -5.44 2.07 -14.78
N GLU A 52 -6.45 2.92 -14.54
CA GLU A 52 -6.53 3.80 -13.38
C GLU A 52 -6.64 2.96 -12.09
N VAL A 53 -5.92 3.39 -11.07
CA VAL A 53 -5.91 2.75 -9.75
C VAL A 53 -6.88 3.50 -8.85
N LEU A 54 -7.67 2.76 -8.08
CA LEU A 54 -8.55 3.33 -7.07
C LEU A 54 -7.72 3.88 -5.93
N TYR A 55 -8.05 5.09 -5.50
CA TYR A 55 -7.34 5.80 -4.46
C TYR A 55 -8.31 6.34 -3.42
N PHE A 56 -7.96 6.15 -2.15
CA PHE A 56 -8.60 6.81 -1.02
C PHE A 56 -7.54 7.20 0.00
N ALA A 57 -7.66 8.41 0.55
CA ALA A 57 -6.88 8.82 1.69
C ALA A 57 -7.78 9.46 2.76
N SER A 58 -7.52 9.15 4.02
CA SER A 58 -8.35 9.60 5.15
C SER A 58 -7.54 9.74 6.42
N ASP A 59 -7.94 10.70 7.24
CA ASP A 59 -7.53 10.87 8.63
C ASP A 59 -8.38 10.06 9.62
N ASN A 60 -9.53 9.55 9.19
CA ASN A 60 -10.44 8.74 9.98
C ASN A 60 -10.39 7.27 9.54
N ILE A 61 -9.43 6.54 10.08
CA ILE A 61 -9.14 5.15 9.69
C ILE A 61 -9.66 4.20 10.77
N HIS A 62 -10.51 3.25 10.38
CA HIS A 62 -11.07 2.25 11.29
C HIS A 62 -10.16 1.02 11.34
N SER A 63 -9.03 1.09 12.05
CA SER A 63 -8.11 -0.04 12.20
C SER A 63 -7.60 -0.20 13.63
N GLU A 64 -7.75 -1.41 14.19
CA GLU A 64 -7.08 -1.78 15.45
C GLU A 64 -5.55 -1.72 15.34
N ALA A 65 -5.01 -1.88 14.12
CA ALA A 65 -3.57 -1.84 13.88
C ALA A 65 -2.95 -0.51 14.33
N ILE A 66 -3.67 0.62 14.19
CA ILE A 66 -3.16 1.95 14.58
C ILE A 66 -2.69 1.99 16.05
N HIS A 67 -3.31 1.21 16.93
CA HIS A 67 -2.91 1.14 18.33
C HIS A 67 -1.64 0.32 18.57
N ILE A 68 -1.39 -0.70 17.74
CA ILE A 68 -0.24 -1.61 17.88
C ILE A 68 0.99 -1.10 17.14
N LEU A 69 0.80 -0.44 16.00
CA LEU A 69 1.88 0.02 15.12
C LEU A 69 2.97 0.86 15.83
N PRO A 70 2.65 1.80 16.73
CA PRO A 70 3.67 2.54 17.47
C PRO A 70 4.64 1.63 18.24
N THR A 71 4.14 0.49 18.75
CA THR A 71 4.92 -0.47 19.56
C THR A 71 5.84 -1.37 18.73
N LEU A 72 5.66 -1.43 17.41
CA LEU A 72 6.51 -2.23 16.54
C LEU A 72 7.91 -1.61 16.43
N PRO A 73 8.96 -2.45 16.30
CA PRO A 73 10.30 -1.96 16.02
C PRO A 73 10.35 -1.26 14.66
N PHE A 74 11.26 -0.30 14.51
CA PHE A 74 11.61 0.22 13.19
C PHE A 74 12.21 -0.88 12.31
N GLY A 75 12.05 -0.73 11.00
CA GLY A 75 12.35 -1.78 10.01
C GLY A 75 11.12 -2.63 9.70
N PHE A 76 11.34 -3.83 9.18
CA PHE A 76 10.26 -4.72 8.74
C PHE A 76 9.84 -5.71 9.83
N THR A 77 8.55 -5.71 10.14
CA THR A 77 7.90 -6.70 11.01
C THR A 77 7.02 -7.62 10.16
N GLU A 78 7.38 -8.90 10.11
CA GLU A 78 6.59 -9.93 9.43
C GLU A 78 5.26 -10.17 10.18
N VAL A 79 4.16 -10.23 9.45
CA VAL A 79 2.83 -10.53 10.00
C VAL A 79 2.45 -11.95 9.63
N LYS A 80 2.33 -12.82 10.64
CA LYS A 80 2.03 -14.25 10.48
C LYS A 80 0.57 -14.55 10.80
N ASN A 81 0.09 -15.66 10.25
CA ASN A 81 -1.22 -16.26 10.56
C ASN A 81 -2.41 -15.31 10.34
N ASN A 82 -2.30 -14.34 9.44
CA ASN A 82 -3.39 -13.42 9.09
C ASN A 82 -3.94 -12.69 10.34
N GLU A 83 -3.06 -12.32 11.29
CA GLU A 83 -3.42 -11.70 12.58
C GLU A 83 -4.14 -10.35 12.37
N PRO A 84 -5.47 -10.27 12.61
CA PRO A 84 -6.28 -9.09 12.31
C PRO A 84 -5.86 -7.82 13.05
N LYS A 85 -5.22 -7.99 14.21
CA LYS A 85 -4.76 -6.87 15.04
C LYS A 85 -3.65 -6.05 14.40
N VAL A 86 -2.88 -6.64 13.49
CA VAL A 86 -1.76 -5.96 12.83
C VAL A 86 -1.99 -5.87 11.33
N ALA A 87 -2.55 -6.91 10.70
CA ALA A 87 -2.80 -6.94 9.27
C ALA A 87 -3.91 -5.98 8.80
N LEU A 88 -3.89 -5.64 7.52
CA LEU A 88 -5.00 -4.92 6.87
C LEU A 88 -5.87 -5.90 6.06
N ASP A 89 -7.18 -5.70 6.15
CA ASP A 89 -8.17 -6.32 5.28
C ASP A 89 -9.30 -5.30 5.01
N TYR A 90 -9.45 -4.89 3.76
CA TYR A 90 -10.39 -3.85 3.35
C TYR A 90 -11.84 -4.34 3.47
N VAL A 91 -12.07 -5.63 3.23
CA VAL A 91 -13.41 -6.24 3.18
C VAL A 91 -13.85 -6.72 4.57
N ARG A 92 -13.06 -7.59 5.21
CA ARG A 92 -13.39 -8.18 6.52
C ARG A 92 -13.16 -7.19 7.66
N GLY A 93 -12.11 -6.39 7.56
CA GLY A 93 -11.78 -5.36 8.54
C GLY A 93 -12.68 -4.14 8.46
N LYS A 94 -13.45 -3.97 7.37
CA LYS A 94 -14.30 -2.78 7.11
C LYS A 94 -13.53 -1.47 7.32
N LEU A 95 -12.30 -1.44 6.80
CA LEU A 95 -11.31 -0.40 7.07
C LEU A 95 -11.80 1.00 6.67
N PHE A 96 -12.58 1.07 5.59
CA PHE A 96 -13.26 2.26 5.07
C PHE A 96 -14.40 1.85 4.12
N ASP A 97 -15.24 2.80 3.69
CA ASP A 97 -16.26 2.57 2.65
C ASP A 97 -15.62 2.63 1.26
N SER A 98 -15.65 1.52 0.53
CA SER A 98 -15.06 1.40 -0.81
C SER A 98 -15.56 2.45 -1.80
N LYS A 99 -16.77 2.97 -1.59
CA LYS A 99 -17.37 4.00 -2.46
C LYS A 99 -16.67 5.35 -2.35
N GLN A 100 -15.85 5.56 -1.32
CA GLN A 100 -15.04 6.75 -1.15
C GLN A 100 -13.80 6.73 -2.05
N MET A 101 -13.45 5.57 -2.61
CA MET A 101 -12.32 5.48 -3.53
C MET A 101 -12.65 6.13 -4.88
N ILE A 102 -11.67 6.81 -5.46
CA ILE A 102 -11.76 7.42 -6.78
C ILE A 102 -10.71 6.81 -7.73
N PRO A 103 -11.08 6.48 -8.98
CA PRO A 103 -10.11 6.02 -9.96
C PRO A 103 -9.27 7.20 -10.46
N LEU A 104 -7.94 7.06 -10.36
CA LEU A 104 -7.00 8.07 -10.84
C LEU A 104 -6.00 7.47 -11.84
N PRO A 105 -5.69 8.18 -12.94
CA PRO A 105 -4.58 7.80 -13.80
C PRO A 105 -3.25 8.02 -13.07
N ALA A 106 -2.19 7.33 -13.53
CA ALA A 106 -0.85 7.54 -12.99
C ALA A 106 -0.36 8.98 -13.16
N GLU A 107 -0.59 9.57 -14.33
CA GLU A 107 -0.14 10.91 -14.70
C GLU A 107 -1.19 11.56 -15.61
N LYS A 108 -1.52 12.83 -15.36
CA LYS A 108 -2.46 13.60 -16.18
C LYS A 108 -2.07 15.07 -16.17
N ALA A 109 -2.24 15.74 -17.31
CA ALA A 109 -2.01 17.18 -17.38
C ALA A 109 -3.04 17.93 -16.52
N GLY A 110 -2.55 18.87 -15.71
CA GLY A 110 -3.34 19.65 -14.77
C GLY A 110 -2.65 19.67 -13.41
N VAL A 111 -3.36 20.14 -12.39
CA VAL A 111 -2.86 20.17 -11.00
C VAL A 111 -3.77 19.29 -10.16
N ASP A 112 -3.16 18.43 -9.37
CA ASP A 112 -3.80 17.59 -8.37
C ASP A 112 -4.92 16.69 -8.93
N ASN A 113 -4.68 16.12 -10.11
CA ASN A 113 -5.65 15.33 -10.85
C ASN A 113 -5.15 13.94 -11.27
N ASP A 114 -3.97 13.53 -10.80
CA ASP A 114 -3.43 12.18 -10.96
C ASP A 114 -2.91 11.57 -9.66
N LEU A 115 -2.66 10.26 -9.70
CA LEU A 115 -2.29 9.49 -8.53
C LEU A 115 -0.88 9.79 -8.02
N ASN A 116 0.07 10.08 -8.91
CA ASN A 116 1.43 10.47 -8.51
C ASN A 116 1.38 11.74 -7.65
N GLU A 117 0.62 12.77 -8.06
CA GLU A 117 0.45 14.02 -7.31
C GLU A 117 -0.21 13.80 -5.95
N LYS A 118 -1.26 12.96 -5.88
CA LYS A 118 -1.96 12.66 -4.63
C LYS A 118 -1.04 11.99 -3.61
N ILE A 119 -0.25 11.00 -4.03
CA ILE A 119 0.72 10.33 -3.15
C ILE A 119 1.85 11.30 -2.77
N GLU A 120 2.42 12.02 -3.75
CA GLU A 120 3.51 12.97 -3.54
C GLU A 120 3.17 14.00 -2.48
N ARG A 121 1.94 14.53 -2.46
CA ARG A 121 1.49 15.49 -1.44
C ARG A 121 1.74 14.97 -0.01
N TYR A 122 1.29 13.75 0.28
CA TYR A 122 1.42 13.18 1.62
C TYR A 122 2.85 12.78 1.93
N ILE A 123 3.59 12.23 0.96
CA ILE A 123 4.98 11.84 1.14
C ILE A 123 5.89 13.06 1.36
N LYS A 124 5.69 14.17 0.64
CA LYS A 124 6.41 15.43 0.88
C LYS A 124 6.15 15.97 2.28
N ARG A 125 4.88 16.00 2.70
CA ARG A 125 4.52 16.39 4.06
C ARG A 125 5.20 15.49 5.10
N ALA A 126 5.25 14.18 4.86
CA ALA A 126 5.94 13.23 5.75
C ALA A 126 7.45 13.52 5.86
N ILE A 127 8.12 13.90 4.75
CA ILE A 127 9.52 14.33 4.76
C ILE A 127 9.70 15.62 5.58
N GLU A 128 8.90 16.65 5.29
CA GLU A 128 9.00 17.97 5.92
C GLU A 128 8.76 17.91 7.44
N GLU A 129 7.76 17.12 7.86
CA GLU A 129 7.38 16.99 9.26
C GLU A 129 8.13 15.86 10.00
N LYS A 130 8.96 15.09 9.28
CA LYS A 130 9.65 13.87 9.78
C LYS A 130 8.67 12.87 10.38
N ALA A 131 7.58 12.61 9.67
CA ALA A 131 6.55 11.66 10.08
C ALA A 131 7.03 10.20 9.94
N ILE A 132 6.48 9.32 10.77
CA ILE A 132 6.73 7.88 10.66
C ILE A 132 5.76 7.30 9.63
N ILE A 133 6.28 6.50 8.69
CA ILE A 133 5.48 5.71 7.76
C ILE A 133 5.45 4.26 8.22
N TYR A 134 4.25 3.67 8.12
CA TYR A 134 3.98 2.25 8.22
C TYR A 134 3.39 1.81 6.88
N ALA A 135 4.15 1.06 6.10
CA ALA A 135 3.70 0.57 4.81
C ALA A 135 3.51 -0.95 4.88
N PHE A 136 2.35 -1.40 4.40
CA PHE A 136 1.90 -2.79 4.42
C PHE A 136 2.04 -3.38 3.02
N GLY A 137 2.59 -4.58 2.93
CA GLY A 137 2.78 -5.27 1.66
C GLY A 137 3.72 -6.47 1.79
N GLU A 138 4.20 -6.95 0.65
CA GLU A 138 5.17 -8.06 0.60
C GLU A 138 6.61 -7.52 0.58
N ARG A 139 7.48 -8.12 1.39
CA ARG A 139 8.91 -7.80 1.42
C ARG A 139 9.70 -8.52 0.33
N TRP A 140 10.57 -7.77 -0.35
CA TRP A 140 11.69 -8.30 -1.10
C TRP A 140 13.03 -7.94 -0.42
N GLY A 141 14.05 -8.75 -0.72
CA GLY A 141 15.38 -8.57 -0.16
C GLY A 141 15.47 -8.86 1.36
N PRO A 142 16.60 -8.51 1.99
CA PRO A 142 17.75 -7.84 1.40
C PRO A 142 18.41 -8.66 0.28
N GLU A 143 18.78 -8.00 -0.81
CA GLU A 143 19.46 -8.56 -1.97
C GLU A 143 20.95 -8.22 -1.86
N GLU A 144 21.71 -9.12 -1.24
CA GLU A 144 23.15 -8.94 -1.02
C GLU A 144 23.89 -8.67 -2.33
N ASN A 145 24.82 -7.70 -2.32
CA ASN A 145 25.61 -7.27 -3.49
C ASN A 145 24.78 -6.72 -4.66
N THR A 146 23.51 -6.40 -4.45
CA THR A 146 22.64 -5.83 -5.47
C THR A 146 22.12 -4.48 -4.99
N PRO A 147 22.53 -3.35 -5.58
CA PRO A 147 22.04 -2.05 -5.17
C PRO A 147 20.59 -1.85 -5.63
N ASP A 148 19.83 -1.05 -4.85
CA ASP A 148 18.50 -0.62 -5.25
C ASP A 148 18.53 0.12 -6.61
N SER A 149 17.59 -0.22 -7.48
CA SER A 149 17.54 0.29 -8.85
C SER A 149 17.16 1.76 -8.96
N TYR A 150 16.58 2.37 -7.91
CA TYR A 150 16.11 3.75 -7.94
C TYR A 150 16.93 4.66 -7.04
N PHE A 151 17.29 4.22 -5.83
CA PHE A 151 17.96 5.00 -4.81
C PHE A 151 19.41 4.57 -4.57
N HIS A 152 19.84 3.45 -5.15
CA HIS A 152 21.23 2.99 -5.19
C HIS A 152 21.88 2.72 -3.81
N PHE A 153 21.08 2.56 -2.76
CA PHE A 153 21.55 1.98 -1.50
C PHE A 153 21.77 0.46 -1.66
N GLU A 154 22.62 -0.12 -0.84
CA GLU A 154 22.96 -1.55 -0.86
C GLU A 154 22.98 -2.10 0.58
N PRO A 155 22.38 -3.28 0.85
CA PRO A 155 21.68 -4.15 -0.10
C PRO A 155 20.31 -3.60 -0.53
N GLY A 156 19.88 -3.96 -1.74
CA GLY A 156 18.54 -3.68 -2.24
C GLY A 156 17.49 -4.35 -1.35
N ASN A 157 16.51 -3.60 -0.86
CA ASN A 157 15.62 -4.05 0.20
C ASN A 157 14.35 -3.20 0.19
N GLY A 158 13.19 -3.78 0.49
CA GLY A 158 11.96 -3.01 0.49
C GLY A 158 10.67 -3.81 0.45
N ILE A 159 9.55 -3.12 0.20
CA ILE A 159 8.22 -3.73 0.12
C ILE A 159 7.37 -3.24 -1.08
N HIS A 160 6.59 -4.14 -1.67
CA HIS A 160 5.67 -3.93 -2.80
C HIS A 160 4.28 -4.47 -2.48
N ASP A 161 3.40 -4.54 -3.48
CA ASP A 161 2.01 -5.00 -3.35
C ASP A 161 1.23 -4.20 -2.29
N ILE A 162 1.46 -2.89 -2.32
CA ILE A 162 0.87 -1.89 -1.41
C ILE A 162 -0.50 -1.46 -1.94
N HIS A 163 -1.41 -2.42 -2.08
CA HIS A 163 -2.80 -2.24 -2.49
C HIS A 163 -3.66 -3.39 -1.96
N MET A 164 -4.96 -3.38 -2.19
CA MET A 164 -5.85 -4.52 -1.90
C MET A 164 -5.30 -5.79 -2.57
N ASN A 165 -5.04 -6.84 -1.80
CA ASN A 165 -4.45 -8.10 -2.24
C ASN A 165 -5.47 -9.24 -2.15
N GLN A 166 -6.72 -8.93 -2.49
CA GLN A 166 -7.82 -9.88 -2.55
C GLN A 166 -8.78 -9.49 -3.68
N GLY A 167 -9.65 -10.43 -4.08
CA GLY A 167 -10.63 -10.19 -5.15
C GLY A 167 -10.04 -10.15 -6.55
N ASN A 168 -8.76 -10.49 -6.72
CA ASN A 168 -8.11 -10.63 -8.02
C ASN A 168 -8.73 -11.80 -8.81
N VAL A 169 -8.77 -11.63 -10.14
CA VAL A 169 -9.30 -12.60 -11.09
C VAL A 169 -8.22 -13.07 -12.08
N GLU A 170 -8.56 -14.07 -12.89
CA GLU A 170 -7.70 -14.62 -13.94
C GLU A 170 -6.29 -14.99 -13.44
N LYS A 171 -5.24 -14.55 -14.14
CA LYS A 171 -3.84 -14.86 -13.83
C LYS A 171 -3.37 -14.33 -12.47
N TRP A 172 -4.07 -13.35 -11.90
CA TRP A 172 -3.74 -12.73 -10.61
C TRP A 172 -4.49 -13.35 -9.43
N LYS A 173 -5.41 -14.30 -9.68
CA LYS A 173 -6.17 -14.98 -8.60
C LYS A 173 -5.25 -15.61 -7.55
N GLY A 174 -4.06 -16.04 -8.00
CA GLY A 174 -3.06 -16.62 -7.14
C GLY A 174 -2.67 -15.71 -5.98
N ASP A 175 -2.66 -14.40 -6.15
CA ASP A 175 -2.08 -13.44 -5.21
C ASP A 175 -3.08 -13.02 -4.12
N ASN A 176 -4.30 -13.55 -4.19
CA ASN A 176 -5.34 -13.30 -3.21
C ASN A 176 -4.99 -13.90 -1.84
N GLY A 177 -5.16 -13.10 -0.78
CA GLY A 177 -5.12 -13.54 0.61
C GLY A 177 -5.97 -12.66 1.52
N ILE A 178 -6.59 -13.26 2.53
CA ILE A 178 -7.28 -12.53 3.59
C ILE A 178 -6.24 -11.90 4.54
N TRP A 179 -6.52 -10.72 5.08
CA TRP A 179 -5.59 -10.03 5.99
C TRP A 179 -4.16 -9.88 5.43
N GLN A 180 -4.07 -9.63 4.12
CA GLN A 180 -2.82 -9.38 3.41
C GLN A 180 -2.90 -8.13 2.54
N ASP A 181 -3.93 -7.28 2.74
CA ASP A 181 -4.05 -6.05 1.98
C ASP A 181 -2.91 -5.09 2.32
N GLY A 182 -2.43 -4.39 1.31
CA GLY A 182 -1.43 -3.34 1.44
C GLY A 182 -2.05 -1.99 1.80
N GLY A 183 -1.19 -1.02 2.08
CA GLY A 183 -1.61 0.33 2.45
C GLY A 183 -0.47 1.11 3.09
N ILE A 184 -0.66 2.42 3.25
CA ILE A 184 0.33 3.29 3.88
C ILE A 184 -0.38 4.06 4.98
N LEU A 185 0.14 3.96 6.20
CA LEU A 185 -0.25 4.80 7.32
C LEU A 185 0.89 5.75 7.65
N ILE A 186 0.57 7.03 7.80
CA ILE A 186 1.53 8.09 8.12
C ILE A 186 1.14 8.66 9.47
N HIS A 187 2.06 8.61 10.42
CA HIS A 187 1.86 9.10 11.78
C HIS A 187 2.67 10.38 11.99
N PHE A 188 1.95 11.50 12.07
CA PHE A 188 2.51 12.81 12.44
C PHE A 188 2.50 12.94 13.97
N GLU A 189 3.47 12.28 14.63
CA GLU A 189 3.51 12.14 16.10
C GLU A 189 3.34 13.46 16.86
N LYS A 190 3.94 14.55 16.38
CA LYS A 190 3.87 15.87 17.01
C LYS A 190 2.45 16.45 17.06
N LYS A 191 1.56 15.99 16.18
CA LYS A 191 0.17 16.44 16.04
C LYS A 191 -0.83 15.36 16.46
N GLU A 192 -0.36 14.17 16.86
CA GLU A 192 -1.19 12.99 17.11
C GLU A 192 -2.14 12.67 15.94
N GLU A 193 -1.70 12.96 14.71
CA GLU A 193 -2.50 12.83 13.49
C GLU A 193 -2.05 11.61 12.69
N TRP A 194 -3.03 10.85 12.21
CA TRP A 194 -2.82 9.72 11.31
C TRP A 194 -3.43 10.01 9.95
N ILE A 195 -2.76 9.59 8.89
CA ILE A 195 -3.30 9.56 7.53
C ILE A 195 -3.12 8.17 6.96
N GLY A 196 -4.17 7.61 6.39
CA GLY A 196 -4.16 6.36 5.64
C GLY A 196 -4.24 6.64 4.16
N ILE A 197 -3.50 5.88 3.36
CA ILE A 197 -3.58 5.86 1.91
C ILE A 197 -3.81 4.41 1.49
N PHE A 198 -4.92 4.20 0.79
CA PHE A 198 -5.40 2.89 0.39
C PHE A 198 -5.59 2.84 -1.13
N LEU A 199 -5.19 1.72 -1.73
CA LEU A 199 -5.17 1.53 -3.17
C LEU A 199 -5.84 0.21 -3.53
N ALA A 200 -6.54 0.18 -4.65
CA ALA A 200 -7.13 -1.05 -5.20
C ALA A 200 -7.19 -0.99 -6.72
N PHE A 201 -7.27 -2.12 -7.39
CA PHE A 201 -7.49 -2.17 -8.82
C PHE A 201 -8.98 -2.26 -9.15
N GLN A 202 -9.41 -1.58 -10.21
CA GLN A 202 -10.81 -1.61 -10.66
C GLN A 202 -11.27 -2.99 -11.14
N SER A 203 -10.35 -3.91 -11.40
CA SER A 203 -10.64 -5.29 -11.78
C SER A 203 -10.88 -6.21 -10.58
N GLN A 204 -10.72 -5.73 -9.35
CA GLN A 204 -10.88 -6.53 -8.14
C GLN A 204 -12.32 -6.51 -7.64
N SER A 205 -12.83 -7.69 -7.31
CA SER A 205 -14.13 -7.84 -6.65
C SER A 205 -14.00 -7.57 -5.16
N TRP A 206 -14.96 -6.82 -4.62
CA TRP A 206 -15.05 -6.55 -3.18
C TRP A 206 -15.82 -7.64 -2.44
N CYS A 207 -16.38 -8.60 -3.16
CA CYS A 207 -17.03 -9.78 -2.63
C CYS A 207 -16.05 -10.94 -2.67
N THR A 208 -15.34 -11.18 -1.56
CA THR A 208 -14.36 -12.27 -1.44
C THR A 208 -14.84 -13.39 -0.50
N ASP A 209 -14.32 -14.61 -0.71
CA ASP A 209 -14.53 -15.79 0.15
C ASP A 209 -13.45 -15.90 1.25
N GLU A 210 -13.45 -16.94 2.07
CA GLU A 210 -12.49 -17.11 3.17
C GLU A 210 -11.02 -17.30 2.74
N GLU A 211 -10.74 -17.39 1.44
CA GLU A 211 -9.38 -17.41 0.88
C GLU A 211 -9.01 -16.08 0.19
N GLY A 212 -9.92 -15.10 0.23
CA GLY A 212 -9.74 -13.80 -0.43
C GLY A 212 -10.07 -13.85 -1.93
N HIS A 213 -10.59 -14.97 -2.44
CA HIS A 213 -10.95 -15.11 -3.85
C HIS A 213 -12.30 -14.46 -4.15
N ALA A 214 -12.44 -13.88 -5.34
CA ALA A 214 -13.70 -13.31 -5.79
C ALA A 214 -14.81 -14.38 -5.86
N ARG A 215 -15.87 -14.21 -5.06
CA ARG A 215 -17.09 -15.05 -5.09
C ARG A 215 -18.12 -14.52 -6.10
N VAL A 216 -18.03 -13.23 -6.42
CA VAL A 216 -18.90 -12.53 -7.37
C VAL A 216 -18.02 -11.78 -8.37
N PRO A 217 -18.33 -11.80 -9.69
CA PRO A 217 -17.59 -11.00 -10.66
C PRO A 217 -17.58 -9.51 -10.32
N VAL A 218 -16.49 -8.81 -10.65
CA VAL A 218 -16.32 -7.39 -10.29
C VAL A 218 -17.44 -6.51 -10.86
N GLU A 219 -17.98 -6.84 -12.02
CA GLU A 219 -19.10 -6.11 -12.64
C GLU A 219 -20.36 -6.10 -11.76
N HIS A 220 -20.46 -7.08 -10.86
CA HIS A 220 -21.56 -7.25 -9.92
C HIS A 220 -21.21 -6.90 -8.47
N CYS A 221 -19.93 -6.74 -8.14
CA CYS A 221 -19.44 -6.40 -6.81
C CYS A 221 -18.15 -5.56 -6.88
N ASP A 222 -18.26 -4.36 -7.44
CA ASP A 222 -17.18 -3.38 -7.52
C ASP A 222 -17.16 -2.45 -6.29
N TYR A 223 -16.20 -1.53 -6.27
CA TYR A 223 -16.03 -0.54 -5.20
C TYR A 223 -17.23 0.41 -5.02
N LYS A 224 -18.14 0.52 -5.99
CA LYS A 224 -19.28 1.46 -5.95
C LYS A 224 -20.52 0.88 -5.29
N ARG A 225 -20.56 -0.43 -5.08
CA ARG A 225 -21.73 -1.14 -4.56
C ARG A 225 -21.70 -1.23 -3.05
N ASP A 226 -22.89 -1.40 -2.46
CA ASP A 226 -23.02 -1.86 -1.09
C ASP A 226 -22.58 -3.33 -1.05
N ASN A 227 -21.45 -3.60 -0.40
CA ASN A 227 -20.77 -4.89 -0.39
C ASN A 227 -20.84 -5.57 0.98
#